data_AF-A0A1I6Q8T3-F1
#
_entry.id   AF-A0A1I6Q8T3-F1
#
_cell.length_a   1.000
_cell.length_b   1.000
_cell.length_c   1.000
_cell.angle_alpha   90.00
_cell.angle_beta   90.00
_cell.angle_gamma   90.00
#
_symmetry.space_group_name_H-M   'P 1'
#
loop_
_entity.id
_entity.type
_entity.pdbx_description
1 polymer ?
#
loop_
_entity_poly.entity_id
_entity_poly.type
_entity_poly.pdbx_seq_one_letter_code
_entity_poly.pdbx_strand_id
1 'polypeptide(L)'
;MYLTDYRERSLKDVITKLEPGLFKKVTGLTVKDFNLLVSLGVFNEALMNDAVYKFKRYEDASLEYTGVNKHEGEDIGLFSTVLTRQDYERTFVNEDIEGYDRETTL
;
A
#
# COMPACT_ATOMS: atom_id res chain seq x y z
N MET A 1 -9.70 -1.63 -0.84
CA MET A 1 -9.23 -0.92 0.36
C MET A 1 -10.36 -0.58 1.31
N TYR A 2 -11.42 0.14 0.90
CA TYR A 2 -12.51 0.53 1.82
C TYR A 2 -13.72 -0.43 1.91
N LEU A 3 -13.89 -1.27 0.90
CA LEU A 3 -15.09 -2.11 0.75
C LEU A 3 -14.89 -3.54 1.25
N THR A 4 -13.73 -3.83 1.85
CA THR A 4 -13.28 -5.17 2.23
C THR A 4 -12.57 -5.11 3.56
N ASP A 5 -12.76 -6.14 4.39
CA ASP A 5 -12.02 -6.31 5.65
C ASP A 5 -10.61 -6.88 5.41
N TYR A 6 -10.31 -7.35 4.19
CA TYR A 6 -9.01 -7.90 3.82
C TYR A 6 -8.02 -6.83 3.36
N ARG A 7 -8.05 -5.62 3.96
CA ARG A 7 -7.24 -4.47 3.55
C ARG A 7 -5.74 -4.80 3.49
N GLU A 8 -5.23 -5.60 4.42
CA GLU A 8 -3.81 -5.96 4.52
C GLU A 8 -3.40 -7.21 3.74
N ARG A 9 -4.31 -7.78 2.94
CA ARG A 9 -3.94 -8.76 1.91
C ARG A 9 -3.56 -8.05 0.62
N SER A 10 -2.82 -8.73 -0.25
CA SER A 10 -2.53 -8.18 -1.58
C SER A 10 -3.85 -7.97 -2.33
N LEU A 11 -3.99 -6.85 -3.04
CA LEU A 11 -5.20 -6.54 -3.80
C LEU A 11 -5.51 -7.64 -4.82
N LYS A 12 -4.47 -8.23 -5.40
CA LYS A 12 -4.57 -9.36 -6.32
C LYS A 12 -5.18 -10.59 -5.64
N ASP A 13 -4.81 -10.92 -4.41
CA ASP A 13 -5.45 -12.02 -3.67
C ASP A 13 -6.89 -11.69 -3.28
N VAL A 14 -7.18 -10.44 -2.91
CA VAL A 14 -8.56 -10.01 -2.64
C VAL A 14 -9.44 -10.20 -3.87
N ILE A 15 -8.97 -9.77 -5.04
CA ILE A 15 -9.70 -9.88 -6.30
C ILE A 15 -9.84 -11.35 -6.76
N THR A 16 -8.79 -12.15 -6.64
CA THR A 16 -8.74 -13.47 -7.27
C THR A 16 -9.22 -14.61 -6.37
N LYS A 17 -9.14 -14.45 -5.04
CA LYS A 17 -9.38 -15.54 -4.07
C LYS A 17 -10.41 -15.17 -3.01
N LEU A 18 -10.27 -14.03 -2.36
CA LEU A 18 -11.06 -13.73 -1.15
C LEU A 18 -12.44 -13.19 -1.49
N GLU A 19 -12.53 -12.20 -2.39
CA GLU A 19 -13.78 -11.51 -2.72
C GLU A 19 -13.95 -11.23 -4.22
N PRO A 20 -13.86 -12.26 -5.09
CA PRO A 20 -14.06 -12.08 -6.54
C PRO A 20 -15.46 -11.53 -6.89
N GLY A 21 -16.47 -11.85 -6.07
CA GLY A 21 -17.82 -11.34 -6.23
C GLY A 21 -17.92 -9.83 -6.02
N LEU A 22 -17.21 -9.29 -5.03
CA LEU A 22 -17.16 -7.85 -4.78
C LEU A 22 -16.50 -7.11 -5.93
N PHE A 23 -15.35 -7.62 -6.42
CA PHE A 23 -14.65 -7.04 -7.57
C PHE A 23 -15.56 -6.99 -8.81
N LYS A 24 -16.26 -8.09 -9.12
CA LYS A 24 -17.21 -8.13 -10.24
C LYS A 24 -18.38 -7.19 -10.03
N LYS A 25 -18.92 -7.07 -8.82
CA LYS A 25 -20.02 -6.15 -8.51
C LYS A 25 -19.65 -4.69 -8.74
N VAL A 26 -18.43 -4.30 -8.38
CA VAL A 26 -17.96 -2.91 -8.47
C VAL A 26 -17.46 -2.55 -9.87
N THR A 27 -16.77 -3.46 -10.56
CA THR A 27 -16.12 -3.17 -11.84
C THR A 27 -16.85 -3.75 -13.06
N GLY A 28 -17.72 -4.74 -12.86
CA GLY A 28 -18.31 -5.54 -13.93
C GLY A 28 -17.38 -6.61 -14.52
N LEU A 29 -16.10 -6.62 -14.14
CA LEU A 29 -15.08 -7.52 -14.70
C LEU A 29 -15.02 -8.86 -13.96
N THR A 30 -14.74 -9.93 -14.70
CA THR A 30 -14.45 -11.24 -14.11
C THR A 30 -12.99 -11.35 -13.69
N VAL A 31 -12.65 -12.35 -12.88
CA VAL A 31 -11.26 -12.68 -12.54
C VAL A 31 -10.43 -13.00 -13.81
N LYS A 32 -11.07 -13.61 -14.82
CA LYS A 32 -10.41 -13.90 -16.10
C LYS A 32 -10.05 -12.61 -16.85
N ASP A 33 -10.95 -11.63 -16.87
CA ASP A 33 -10.70 -10.32 -17.49
C ASP A 33 -9.60 -9.56 -16.75
N PHE A 34 -9.64 -9.57 -15.42
CA PHE A 34 -8.58 -8.99 -14.61
C PHE A 34 -7.21 -9.60 -14.91
N ASN A 35 -7.11 -10.94 -14.94
CA ASN A 35 -5.86 -11.61 -15.28
C ASN A 35 -5.38 -11.28 -16.70
N LEU A 36 -6.31 -11.13 -17.66
CA LEU A 36 -5.98 -10.68 -19.01
C LEU A 36 -5.40 -9.26 -18.97
N LEU A 37 -6.01 -8.31 -18.25
CA LEU A 37 -5.53 -6.94 -18.12
C LEU A 37 -4.15 -6.87 -17.44
N VAL A 38 -3.88 -7.72 -16.45
CA VAL A 38 -2.53 -7.86 -15.87
C VAL A 38 -1.55 -8.38 -16.93
N SER A 39 -1.92 -9.43 -17.68
CA SER A 39 -1.03 -10.01 -18.69
C SER A 39 -0.73 -9.07 -19.87
N LEU A 40 -1.68 -8.19 -20.20
CA LEU A 40 -1.52 -7.14 -21.22
C LEU A 40 -0.71 -5.94 -20.70
N GLY A 41 -0.31 -5.94 -19.43
CA GLY A 41 0.46 -4.85 -18.82
C GLY A 41 -0.36 -3.61 -18.49
N VAL A 42 -1.70 -3.66 -18.62
CA VAL A 42 -2.59 -2.56 -18.21
C VAL A 42 -2.48 -2.34 -16.71
N PHE A 43 -2.45 -3.43 -15.94
CA PHE A 43 -2.07 -3.41 -14.53
C PHE A 43 -0.62 -3.86 -14.39
N ASN A 44 0.32 -2.93 -14.54
CA ASN A 44 1.72 -3.18 -14.28
C ASN A 44 1.95 -3.39 -12.79
N GLU A 45 2.38 -4.59 -12.39
CA GLU A 45 2.47 -4.95 -10.96
C GLU A 45 3.44 -4.07 -10.17
N ALA A 46 4.57 -3.68 -10.75
CA ALA A 46 5.56 -2.85 -10.07
C ALA A 46 5.02 -1.46 -9.79
N LEU A 47 4.41 -0.81 -10.80
CA LEU A 47 3.78 0.51 -10.64
C LEU A 47 2.59 0.46 -9.70
N MET A 48 1.79 -0.61 -9.77
CA MET A 48 0.63 -0.77 -8.90
C MET A 48 1.04 -1.04 -7.45
N ASN A 49 2.11 -1.79 -7.19
CA ASN A 49 2.62 -1.98 -5.82
C ASN A 49 3.05 -0.64 -5.20
N ASP A 50 3.80 0.17 -5.94
CA ASP A 50 4.22 1.51 -5.49
C ASP A 50 3.01 2.45 -5.27
N ALA A 51 2.05 2.45 -6.20
CA ALA A 51 0.85 3.28 -6.09
C ALA A 51 -0.02 2.90 -4.89
N VAL A 52 -0.27 1.61 -4.66
CA VAL A 52 -1.06 1.12 -3.51
C VAL A 52 -0.33 1.41 -2.19
N TYR A 53 0.98 1.21 -2.15
CA TYR A 53 1.79 1.56 -0.99
C TYR A 53 1.65 3.04 -0.63
N LYS A 54 1.89 3.93 -1.59
CA LYS A 54 1.78 5.38 -1.40
C LYS A 54 0.38 5.77 -0.96
N PHE A 55 -0.65 5.23 -1.59
CA PHE A 55 -2.04 5.48 -1.23
C PHE A 55 -2.29 5.17 0.26
N LYS A 56 -1.87 3.98 0.73
CA LYS A 56 -1.98 3.59 2.15
C LYS A 56 -1.22 4.54 3.07
N ARG A 57 0.01 4.90 2.72
CA ARG A 57 0.83 5.82 3.53
C ARG A 57 0.21 7.20 3.68
N TYR A 58 -0.36 7.75 2.61
CA TYR A 58 -1.04 9.05 2.68
C TYR A 58 -2.34 8.97 3.48
N GLU A 59 -3.06 7.86 3.38
CA GLU A 59 -4.24 7.61 4.20
C GLU A 59 -3.89 7.51 5.69
N ASP A 60 -2.94 6.64 6.05
CA ASP A 60 -2.55 6.41 7.44
C ASP A 60 -2.03 7.71 8.08
N ALA A 61 -1.19 8.48 7.38
CA ALA A 61 -0.73 9.79 7.85
C ALA A 61 -1.88 10.79 8.07
N SER A 62 -2.92 10.74 7.22
CA SER A 62 -4.11 11.59 7.37
C SER A 62 -4.94 11.19 8.59
N LEU A 63 -5.03 9.90 8.90
CA LEU A 63 -5.74 9.39 10.08
C LEU A 63 -4.96 9.65 11.37
N GLU A 64 -3.64 9.49 11.36
CA GLU A 64 -2.76 9.76 12.49
C GLU A 64 -2.83 11.24 12.91
N TYR A 65 -2.89 12.15 11.94
CA TYR A 65 -3.10 13.58 12.20
C TYR A 65 -4.41 13.86 12.98
N THR A 66 -5.43 13.02 12.81
CA THR A 66 -6.69 13.09 13.57
C THR A 66 -6.67 12.30 14.89
N GLY A 67 -5.53 11.72 15.27
CA GLY A 67 -5.34 10.93 16.49
C GLY A 67 -5.79 9.47 16.38
N VAL A 68 -5.97 8.95 15.16
CA VAL A 68 -6.47 7.59 14.91
C VAL A 68 -5.39 6.77 14.22
N ASN A 69 -4.78 5.82 14.93
CA ASN A 69 -3.86 4.85 14.34
C ASN A 69 -4.47 3.44 14.34
N LYS A 70 -5.20 3.12 13.27
CA LYS A 70 -5.98 1.86 13.17
C LYS A 70 -5.16 0.65 12.70
N HIS A 71 -4.03 0.89 12.04
CA HIS A 71 -3.26 -0.15 11.34
C HIS A 71 -1.82 -0.25 11.86
N GLU A 72 -1.59 0.23 13.09
CA GLU A 72 -0.26 0.23 13.67
C GLU A 72 0.26 -1.20 13.85
N GLY A 73 1.42 -1.47 13.25
CA GLY A 73 2.10 -2.75 13.38
C GLY A 73 1.53 -3.89 12.54
N GLU A 74 0.53 -3.64 11.70
CA GLU A 74 0.05 -4.61 10.70
C GLU A 74 1.00 -4.67 9.50
N ASP A 75 1.02 -5.81 8.81
CA ASP A 75 1.68 -5.91 7.50
C ASP A 75 0.92 -5.06 6.47
N ILE A 76 1.63 -4.57 5.44
CA ILE A 76 1.04 -3.67 4.45
C ILE A 76 0.77 -4.45 3.16
N GLY A 77 -0.50 -4.76 2.91
CA GLY A 77 -0.93 -5.37 1.66
C GLY A 77 -0.78 -4.40 0.47
N LEU A 78 -0.03 -4.79 -0.55
CA LEU A 78 0.17 -4.00 -1.78
C LEU A 78 -0.73 -4.53 -2.92
N PHE A 79 -0.35 -4.30 -4.18
CA PHE A 79 -1.08 -4.84 -5.32
C PHE A 79 -0.90 -6.35 -5.44
N SER A 80 0.33 -6.84 -5.58
CA SER A 80 0.65 -8.27 -5.75
C SER A 80 1.50 -8.86 -4.62
N THR A 81 2.05 -8.03 -3.75
CA THR A 81 2.89 -8.44 -2.62
C THR A 81 2.32 -7.94 -1.30
N VAL A 82 2.93 -8.40 -0.20
CA VAL A 82 2.68 -7.90 1.16
C VAL A 82 4.05 -7.49 1.72
N LEU A 83 4.13 -6.28 2.26
CA LEU A 83 5.33 -5.77 2.90
C LEU A 83 5.23 -6.05 4.40
N THR A 84 6.21 -6.77 4.95
CA THR A 84 6.23 -6.97 6.40
C THR A 84 6.67 -5.69 7.11
N ARG A 85 6.30 -5.56 8.39
CA ARG A 85 6.80 -4.44 9.22
C ARG A 85 8.33 -4.32 9.20
N GLN A 86 9.05 -5.43 9.20
CA GLN A 86 10.51 -5.41 9.18
C GLN A 86 11.05 -4.87 7.86
N ASP A 87 10.44 -5.24 6.73
CA ASP A 87 10.82 -4.70 5.43
C ASP A 87 10.50 -3.20 5.32
N TYR A 88 9.39 -2.79 5.95
CA TYR A 88 9.01 -1.39 6.08
C TYR A 88 10.07 -0.58 6.87
N GLU A 89 10.46 -1.04 8.06
CA GLU A 89 11.45 -0.35 8.90
C GLU A 89 12.84 -0.27 8.22
N ARG A 90 13.21 -1.27 7.42
CA ARG A 90 14.48 -1.29 6.67
C ARG A 90 14.53 -0.35 5.48
N THR A 91 13.38 0.08 4.96
CA THR A 91 13.31 0.96 3.78
C THR A 91 13.62 2.43 4.14
N PHE A 92 13.54 2.79 5.43
CA PHE A 92 13.84 4.13 5.94
C PHE A 92 15.12 4.12 6.76
N VAL A 93 16.25 4.42 6.11
CA VAL A 93 17.38 5.03 6.81
C VAL A 93 17.10 6.53 6.83
N ASN A 94 16.71 7.06 7.99
CA ASN A 94 16.82 8.50 8.19
C ASN A 94 18.32 8.81 8.15
N GLU A 95 18.82 9.42 7.08
CA GLU A 95 20.13 10.06 7.15
C GLU A 95 19.99 11.21 8.15
N ASP A 96 20.77 11.14 9.23
CA ASP A 96 20.91 12.25 10.15
C ASP A 96 21.33 13.49 9.33
N ILE A 97 20.59 14.59 9.48
CA ILE A 97 21.01 15.87 8.93
C ILE A 97 22.32 16.21 9.65
N GLU A 98 23.46 16.00 8.98
CA GLU A 98 24.76 16.41 9.50
C GLU A 98 24.67 17.90 9.90
N GLY A 99 25.01 18.15 11.17
CA GLY A 99 24.77 19.40 11.86
C GLY A 99 25.29 20.60 11.07
N TYR A 100 24.37 21.51 10.73
CA TYR A 100 24.78 22.87 10.38
C TYR A 100 25.24 23.52 11.69
N ASP A 101 26.55 23.49 11.95
CA ASP A 101 27.18 24.21 13.04
C ASP A 101 26.80 25.69 12.92
N ARG A 102 25.92 26.16 13.80
CA ARG A 102 25.71 27.59 13.98
C ARG A 102 26.90 28.10 14.78
N GLU A 103 28.00 28.40 14.09
CA GLU A 103 29.02 29.27 14.66
C GLU A 103 28.34 30.58 15.06
N THR A 104 28.27 30.75 16.37
CA THR A 104 27.76 31.93 17.04
C THR A 104 28.89 32.96 16.99
N THR A 105 28.86 33.85 16.00
CA THR A 105 29.78 35.00 16.00
C THR A 105 29.09 36.18 16.68
N LEU A 106 29.60 36.49 17.87
CA LEU A 106 29.42 37.74 18.60
C LEU A 106 29.94 38.94 17.79
#